data_AF-A0A0K9GT67-F1
#
_entry.id   AF-A0A0K9GT67-F1
#
_cell.length_a   1.000
_cell.length_b   1.000
_cell.length_c   1.000
_cell.angle_alpha   90.00
_cell.angle_beta   90.00
_cell.angle_gamma   90.00
#
_symmetry.space_group_name_H-M   'P 1'
#
loop_
_entity.id
_entity.type
_entity.pdbx_description
1 polymer ?
#
loop_
_entity_poly.entity_id
_entity_poly.type
_entity_poly.pdbx_seq_one_letter_code
_entity_poly.pdbx_strand_id
1 'polypeptide(L)'
;MVLKSDLNLLNWTETEPVHSIAQATAEYSIEGEFNGILHSNYTIFYSEYNKEDIHKSTSTFIGYSFFESSDSKLVDSMFFEEKGIFAEGVTSGELKSKMANGNYFLEQGKMIITIEKKNS
;
A
#
# COMPACT_ATOMS: atom_id res chain seq x y z
N MET A 1 2.27 -1.82 20.51
CA MET A 1 2.26 -3.21 19.97
C MET A 1 2.24 -3.09 18.46
N VAL A 2 3.16 -3.76 17.78
CA VAL A 2 3.21 -3.79 16.31
C VAL A 2 2.56 -5.08 15.85
N LEU A 3 1.57 -4.98 14.97
CA LEU A 3 0.95 -6.14 14.33
C LEU A 3 1.55 -6.33 12.94
N LYS A 4 1.74 -7.57 12.52
CA LYS A 4 2.31 -7.97 11.23
C LYS A 4 1.38 -8.92 10.47
N SER A 5 1.17 -8.69 9.18
CA SER A 5 0.31 -9.53 8.34
C SER A 5 0.80 -9.54 6.89
N ASP A 6 0.40 -10.56 6.15
CA ASP A 6 0.65 -10.65 4.71
C ASP A 6 -0.27 -9.62 4.00
N LEU A 7 0.24 -8.95 2.96
CA LEU A 7 -0.49 -7.98 2.14
C LEU A 7 -0.55 -8.48 0.70
N ASN A 8 -1.71 -8.91 0.24
CA ASN A 8 -1.86 -9.51 -1.08
C ASN A 8 -2.67 -8.59 -1.99
N LEU A 9 -2.12 -8.24 -3.15
CA LEU A 9 -2.84 -7.46 -4.17
C LEU A 9 -3.96 -8.31 -4.78
N LEU A 10 -5.20 -7.85 -4.66
CA LEU A 10 -6.38 -8.49 -5.24
C LEU A 10 -6.72 -7.87 -6.58
N ASN A 11 -6.69 -6.54 -6.65
CA ASN A 11 -7.08 -5.79 -7.83
C ASN A 11 -6.22 -4.55 -8.00
N TRP A 12 -5.90 -4.21 -9.25
CA TRP A 12 -5.16 -3.02 -9.64
C TRP A 12 -5.75 -2.47 -10.93
N THR A 13 -6.10 -1.18 -10.90
CA THR A 13 -6.49 -0.44 -12.11
C THR A 13 -5.70 0.84 -12.14
N GLU A 14 -5.06 1.11 -13.27
CA GLU A 14 -4.20 2.29 -13.47
C GLU A 14 -4.50 2.93 -14.82
N THR A 15 -4.50 4.25 -14.84
CA THR A 15 -4.62 5.04 -16.08
C THR A 15 -3.29 5.05 -16.83
N GLU A 16 -3.31 5.12 -18.17
CA GLU A 16 -2.07 5.38 -18.90
C GLU A 16 -1.36 6.64 -18.40
N PRO A 17 -0.02 6.61 -18.17
CA PRO A 17 0.70 7.76 -17.69
C PRO A 17 0.67 8.94 -18.67
N VAL A 18 0.27 10.12 -18.19
CA VAL A 18 0.33 11.40 -18.92
C VAL A 18 1.38 12.28 -18.26
N HIS A 19 2.41 12.69 -19.01
CA HIS A 19 3.58 13.39 -18.46
C HIS A 19 4.24 12.63 -17.29
N SER A 20 4.34 11.31 -17.41
CA SER A 20 4.86 10.39 -16.38
C SER A 20 4.04 10.34 -15.09
N ILE A 21 2.80 10.84 -15.10
CA ILE A 21 1.89 10.79 -13.97
C ILE A 21 0.72 9.88 -14.30
N ALA A 22 0.41 8.94 -13.42
CA ALA A 22 -0.76 8.06 -13.51
C ALA A 22 -1.62 8.16 -12.24
N GLN A 23 -2.88 7.75 -12.38
CA GLN A 23 -3.78 7.50 -11.26
C GLN A 23 -4.02 6.00 -11.17
N ALA A 24 -4.06 5.47 -9.95
CA ALA A 24 -4.33 4.06 -9.71
C ALA A 24 -5.29 3.84 -8.55
N THR A 25 -6.08 2.76 -8.65
CA THR A 25 -6.84 2.20 -7.56
C THR A 25 -6.36 0.78 -7.29
N ALA A 26 -6.19 0.43 -6.02
CA ALA A 26 -5.75 -0.88 -5.60
C ALA A 26 -6.63 -1.44 -4.49
N GLU A 27 -6.80 -2.75 -4.48
CA GLU A 27 -7.43 -3.47 -3.37
C GLU A 27 -6.49 -4.56 -2.90
N TYR A 28 -6.28 -4.65 -1.59
CA TYR A 28 -5.41 -5.64 -0.98
C TYR A 28 -6.16 -6.44 0.09
N SER A 29 -5.97 -7.76 0.13
CA SER A 29 -6.28 -8.54 1.33
C SER A 29 -5.14 -8.44 2.32
N ILE A 30 -5.50 -8.36 3.60
CA ILE A 30 -4.56 -8.44 4.71
C ILE A 30 -4.91 -9.66 5.56
N GLU A 31 -3.93 -10.54 5.74
CA GLU A 31 -4.13 -11.83 6.39
C GLU A 31 -3.01 -12.14 7.39
N GLY A 32 -3.37 -12.43 8.65
CA GLY A 32 -2.40 -12.74 9.70
C GLY A 32 -2.83 -12.27 11.10
N GLU A 33 -1.94 -11.55 11.79
CA GLU A 33 -2.21 -11.02 13.13
C GLU A 33 -3.40 -10.08 13.14
N PHE A 34 -3.65 -9.33 12.07
CA PHE A 34 -4.88 -8.58 11.81
C PHE A 34 -5.38 -8.88 10.40
N ASN A 35 -6.69 -8.77 10.20
CA ASN A 35 -7.32 -9.20 8.95
C ASN A 35 -8.28 -8.12 8.44
N GLY A 36 -8.38 -7.99 7.12
CA GLY A 36 -9.28 -7.02 6.47
C GLY A 36 -8.92 -6.74 5.02
N ILE A 37 -9.56 -5.72 4.45
CA ILE A 37 -9.30 -5.23 3.09
C ILE A 37 -8.79 -3.79 3.16
N LEU A 38 -7.78 -3.48 2.35
CA LEU A 38 -7.27 -2.13 2.17
C LEU A 38 -7.62 -1.65 0.76
N HIS A 39 -8.45 -0.61 0.67
CA HIS A 39 -8.83 0.03 -0.59
C HIS A 39 -8.03 1.33 -0.74
N SER A 40 -7.25 1.44 -1.80
CA SER A 40 -6.29 2.52 -1.97
C SER A 40 -6.49 3.29 -3.27
N ASN A 41 -6.26 4.60 -3.23
CA ASN A 41 -6.23 5.47 -4.39
C ASN A 41 -4.89 6.23 -4.43
N TYR A 42 -4.18 6.16 -5.54
CA TYR A 42 -2.83 6.66 -5.69
C TYR A 42 -2.69 7.63 -6.86
N THR A 43 -1.86 8.65 -6.66
CA THR A 43 -1.17 9.37 -7.74
C THR A 43 0.26 8.87 -7.81
N ILE A 44 0.65 8.38 -8.98
CA ILE A 44 1.96 7.78 -9.24
C ILE A 44 2.76 8.70 -10.15
N PHE A 45 4.01 8.96 -9.78
CA PHE A 45 4.99 9.65 -10.61
C PHE A 45 6.10 8.69 -11.01
N TYR A 46 6.23 8.41 -12.31
CA TYR A 46 7.29 7.60 -12.87
C TYR A 46 8.52 8.47 -13.16
N SER A 47 9.58 8.31 -12.38
CA SER A 47 10.87 8.92 -12.71
C SER A 47 11.50 8.24 -13.92
N GLU A 48 11.27 6.93 -14.07
CA GLU A 48 11.69 6.12 -15.21
C GLU A 48 10.55 5.18 -15.58
N TYR A 49 9.91 5.39 -16.74
CA TYR A 49 8.81 4.55 -17.21
C TYR A 49 9.27 3.62 -18.32
N ASN A 50 9.19 2.31 -18.09
CA ASN A 50 9.50 1.31 -19.09
C ASN A 50 8.21 0.71 -19.66
N LYS A 51 7.87 1.10 -20.89
CA LYS A 51 6.67 0.67 -21.61
C LYS A 51 6.69 -0.81 -22.01
N GLU A 52 7.87 -1.40 -22.17
CA GLU A 52 8.02 -2.79 -22.58
C GLU A 52 7.93 -3.74 -21.38
N ASP A 53 8.38 -3.27 -20.21
CA ASP A 53 8.42 -4.05 -18.97
C ASP A 53 8.22 -3.14 -17.76
N ILE A 54 6.97 -3.07 -17.28
CA ILE A 54 6.59 -2.17 -16.19
C ILE A 54 7.38 -2.44 -14.91
N HIS A 55 7.85 -3.67 -14.69
CA HIS A 55 8.58 -4.05 -13.48
C HIS A 55 9.99 -3.43 -13.42
N LYS A 56 10.48 -2.92 -14.54
CA LYS A 56 11.74 -2.15 -14.63
C LYS A 56 11.51 -0.64 -14.49
N SER A 57 10.28 -0.21 -14.26
CA SER A 57 10.00 1.20 -13.99
C SER A 57 10.43 1.57 -12.58
N THR A 58 10.75 2.84 -12.38
CA THR A 58 10.95 3.44 -11.06
C THR A 58 9.92 4.53 -10.86
N SER A 59 9.20 4.50 -9.75
CA SER A 59 8.17 5.47 -9.43
C SER A 59 8.07 5.77 -7.95
N THR A 60 7.58 6.96 -7.63
CA THR A 60 7.07 7.31 -6.31
C THR A 60 5.56 7.45 -6.40
N PHE A 61 4.87 7.24 -5.28
CA PHE A 61 3.43 7.44 -5.23
C PHE A 61 3.00 7.98 -3.88
N ILE A 62 1.89 8.72 -3.93
CA ILE A 62 1.18 9.24 -2.76
C ILE A 62 -0.29 8.92 -2.91
N GLY A 63 -0.98 8.73 -1.80
CA GLY A 63 -2.39 8.38 -1.87
C GLY A 63 -3.09 8.33 -0.53
N TYR A 64 -4.33 7.86 -0.60
CA TYR A 64 -5.18 7.64 0.55
C TYR A 64 -5.80 6.27 0.49
N SER A 65 -5.93 5.65 1.66
CA SER A 65 -6.46 4.30 1.76
C SER A 65 -7.46 4.17 2.89
N PHE A 66 -8.44 3.30 2.68
CA PHE A 66 -9.44 2.92 3.65
C PHE A 66 -9.27 1.43 3.98
N PHE A 67 -9.00 1.15 5.23
CA PHE A 67 -8.94 -0.20 5.78
C PHE A 67 -10.29 -0.55 6.39
N GLU A 68 -10.84 -1.70 5.99
CA GLU A 68 -12.03 -2.32 6.58
C GLU A 68 -11.62 -3.64 7.25
N SER A 69 -11.81 -3.74 8.57
CA SER A 69 -11.40 -4.93 9.32
C SER A 69 -12.41 -6.05 9.20
N SER A 70 -11.92 -7.29 9.14
CA SER A 70 -12.74 -8.50 9.22
C SER A 70 -12.74 -9.15 10.61
N ASP A 71 -11.88 -8.71 11.53
CA ASP A 71 -11.70 -9.32 12.86
C ASP A 71 -11.70 -8.31 14.04
N SER A 72 -11.83 -7.01 13.75
CA SER A 72 -11.87 -5.89 14.69
C SER A 72 -10.70 -5.83 15.70
N LYS A 73 -9.57 -6.53 15.45
CA LYS A 73 -8.40 -6.51 16.38
C LYS A 73 -7.71 -5.15 16.45
N LEU A 74 -7.73 -4.41 15.33
CA LEU A 74 -7.24 -3.04 15.28
C LEU A 74 -8.36 -2.06 15.63
N VAL A 75 -9.28 -1.88 14.68
CA VAL A 75 -10.46 -1.02 14.71
C VAL A 75 -11.38 -1.55 13.62
N ASP A 76 -12.67 -1.21 13.64
CA ASP A 76 -13.58 -1.63 12.57
C ASP A 76 -13.16 -1.05 11.21
N SER A 77 -12.67 0.20 11.19
CA SER A 77 -12.09 0.80 10.00
C SER A 77 -11.09 1.92 10.30
N MET A 78 -10.21 2.21 9.35
CA MET A 78 -9.20 3.28 9.47
C MET A 78 -8.86 3.91 8.12
N PHE A 79 -8.64 5.23 8.10
CA PHE A 79 -8.12 5.95 6.95
C PHE A 79 -6.63 6.21 7.08
N PHE A 80 -5.87 6.04 6.01
CA PHE A 80 -4.44 6.29 5.95
C PHE A 80 -4.08 7.29 4.84
N GLU A 81 -3.11 8.14 5.13
CA GLU A 81 -2.26 8.77 4.13
C GLU A 81 -1.10 7.82 3.81
N GLU A 82 -0.79 7.67 2.53
CA GLU A 82 0.27 6.79 2.08
C GLU A 82 1.31 7.52 1.25
N LYS A 83 2.57 7.11 1.42
CA LYS A 83 3.67 7.44 0.52
C LYS A 83 4.47 6.18 0.26
N GLY A 84 4.89 5.96 -0.98
CA GLY A 84 5.68 4.78 -1.32
C GLY A 84 6.56 4.97 -2.54
N ILE A 85 7.36 3.95 -2.78
CA ILE A 85 8.32 3.84 -3.87
C ILE A 85 8.16 2.45 -4.48
N PHE A 86 8.23 2.40 -5.81
CA PHE A 86 8.44 1.20 -6.58
C PHE A 86 9.78 1.33 -7.32
N ALA A 87 10.70 0.41 -7.06
CA ALA A 87 12.00 0.38 -7.72
C ALA A 87 12.48 -1.07 -7.82
N GLU A 88 13.11 -1.41 -8.95
CA GLU A 88 13.69 -2.75 -9.20
C GLU A 88 12.68 -3.90 -8.97
N GLY A 89 11.40 -3.69 -9.33
CA GLY A 89 10.36 -4.69 -9.14
C GLY A 89 9.81 -4.81 -7.72
N VAL A 90 10.24 -3.94 -6.79
CA VAL A 90 9.86 -4.00 -5.37
C VAL A 90 9.09 -2.76 -4.95
N THR A 91 7.95 -2.97 -4.29
CA THR A 91 7.13 -1.92 -3.68
C THR A 91 7.41 -1.81 -2.19
N SER A 92 7.53 -0.59 -1.68
CA SER A 92 7.55 -0.31 -0.24
C SER A 92 6.99 1.06 0.09
N GLY A 93 6.54 1.27 1.32
CA GLY A 93 5.95 2.53 1.71
C GLY A 93 5.49 2.60 3.16
N GLU A 94 5.02 3.78 3.53
CA GLU A 94 4.53 4.13 4.85
C GLU A 94 3.04 4.46 4.78
N LEU A 95 2.29 4.03 5.80
CA LEU A 95 0.93 4.47 6.07
C LEU A 95 0.88 5.32 7.33
N LYS A 96 0.10 6.40 7.32
CA LYS A 96 -0.09 7.28 8.48
C LYS A 96 -1.57 7.56 8.69
N SER A 97 -2.06 7.29 9.90
CA SER A 97 -3.37 7.76 10.34
C SER A 97 -3.25 8.53 11.65
N LYS A 98 -4.37 9.09 12.11
CA LYS A 98 -4.45 9.67 13.46
C LYS A 98 -4.24 8.63 14.56
N MET A 99 -4.60 7.38 14.31
CA MET A 99 -4.66 6.30 15.32
C MET A 99 -3.52 5.30 15.22
N ALA A 100 -2.84 5.22 14.08
CA ALA A 100 -1.77 4.27 13.85
C ALA A 100 -0.77 4.77 12.81
N ASN A 101 0.41 4.16 12.81
CA ASN A 101 1.34 4.22 11.69
C ASN A 101 1.53 2.81 11.15
N GLY A 102 1.90 2.70 9.88
CA GLY A 102 2.20 1.43 9.25
C GLY A 102 3.30 1.52 8.22
N ASN A 103 3.79 0.35 7.83
CA ASN A 103 4.73 0.20 6.72
C ASN A 103 4.37 -1.06 5.94
N TYR A 104 4.59 -1.04 4.63
CA TYR A 104 4.64 -2.26 3.83
C TYR A 104 5.97 -2.39 3.09
N PHE A 105 6.44 -3.63 2.97
CA PHE A 105 7.72 -3.97 2.38
C PHE A 105 7.74 -5.43 1.94
N LEU A 106 8.67 -5.76 1.04
CA LEU A 106 8.90 -7.13 0.62
C LEU A 106 9.80 -7.84 1.64
N GLU A 107 9.36 -8.99 2.14
CA GLU A 107 10.14 -9.88 3.01
C GLU A 107 9.99 -11.31 2.51
N GLN A 108 11.11 -11.98 2.22
CA GLN A 108 11.13 -13.38 1.76
C GLN A 108 10.19 -13.67 0.56
N GLY A 109 10.06 -12.72 -0.36
CA GLY A 109 9.22 -12.86 -1.56
C GLY A 109 7.72 -12.60 -1.32
N LYS A 110 7.33 -12.16 -0.12
CA LYS A 110 5.96 -11.77 0.22
C LYS A 110 5.90 -10.29 0.58
N MET A 111 4.83 -9.63 0.17
CA MET A 111 4.52 -8.30 0.67
C MET A 111 3.95 -8.41 2.08
N ILE A 112 4.55 -7.67 2.99
CA ILE A 112 4.18 -7.63 4.41
C ILE A 112 3.67 -6.24 4.72
N ILE A 113 2.63 -6.16 5.54
CA ILE A 113 2.18 -4.92 6.17
C ILE A 113 2.35 -5.00 7.70
N THR A 114 2.79 -3.90 8.28
CA THR A 114 2.90 -3.71 9.73
C THR A 114 2.07 -2.51 10.16
N ILE A 115 1.40 -2.62 11.30
CA ILE A 115 0.62 -1.53 11.90
C ILE A 115 0.96 -1.40 13.38
N GLU A 116 1.30 -0.19 13.80
CA GLU A 116 1.51 0.20 15.18
C GLU A 116 0.46 1.23 15.59
N LYS A 117 -0.39 0.86 16.55
CA LYS A 117 -1.33 1.81 17.16
C LYS A 117 -0.57 2.87 17.95
N LYS A 118 -0.98 4.13 17.78
CA LYS A 118 -0.53 5.24 18.61
C LYS A 118 -1.18 5.09 19.99
N ASN A 119 -0.38 5.17 21.03
CA ASN A 119 -0.91 5.24 22.39
C ASN A 119 -1.59 6.61 22.54
N SER A 120 -2.91 6.61 22.68
CA SER A 120 -3.72 7.77 23.06
C SER A 120 -3.65 8.03 24.55
#